data_AF-A0A103XB46-F1
#
_entry.id   AF-A0A103XB46-F1
#
_cell.length_a   1.000
_cell.length_b   1.000
_cell.length_c   1.000
_cell.angle_alpha   90.00
_cell.angle_beta   90.00
_cell.angle_gamma   90.00
#
_symmetry.space_group_name_H-M   'P 1'
#
loop_
_entity.id
_entity.type
_entity.pdbx_description
1 polymer ?
#
loop_
_entity_poly.entity_id
_entity_poly.type
_entity_poly.pdbx_seq_one_letter_code
_entity_poly.pdbx_strand_id
1 'polypeptide(L)'
;MNTLTKILTTFIIFLSLAMALSSTADQENIPDIKHDHSLSDLRTGTSRFLAQKHRGLMKCNKNPRRCRAKGSSGPDCCNKKCVNVMTDEHNCGLCGKKCNHMEICCKGSCVNPMVNKRHCGGCNYVCKRVFPNSHSTRSMASLFFILTLLSFHASISHANYYNTPTPNKILNTVSHANYYNAPTPTTPKKILNTIDACWRRSSNWASNRRALADCTIGFGKGAIGGKNGAIYVVTNPSDDPINPKPGTLRYGVIQTKPLWIIFAKDMVINLKNELIMNSFKTIDGRGAKVEIANGPCITIQDVSHVIIHGISIHDCKPGKQGLVRSTMAHLGHRGGSDGDAIDIFRSTYVWIDHCFLARATDGLIDVIHASTFITISNNFFSQHDKVMLFGHNDKNIEDKIMKVTVVFNHFGPGLVQRMPRVRLGYAHVANNKYDEWKMYAVGGSANPTILSEGNYYMAAKSATTKEVTKREVNKGWKNWKWRSSRDVFLDGAYFIPSGWGSCSPGYTRAQAFPVANGYLVPSLTADAGPLRCTKYRPC
;
A
#
# COMPACT_ATOMS: atom_id res chain seq x y z
N MET A 1 40.05 29.00 42.83
CA MET A 1 39.05 28.47 41.86
C MET A 1 39.79 27.93 40.65
N ASN A 2 39.66 26.63 40.38
CA ASN A 2 40.34 25.97 39.27
C ASN A 2 39.81 26.44 37.92
N THR A 3 40.61 26.29 36.87
CA THR A 3 40.32 26.68 35.48
C THR A 3 38.97 26.14 34.99
N LEU A 4 38.58 24.95 35.47
CA LEU A 4 37.28 24.33 35.20
C LEU A 4 36.10 25.11 35.82
N THR A 5 36.29 25.70 37.00
CA THR A 5 35.27 26.51 37.69
C THR A 5 35.05 27.85 36.99
N LYS A 6 36.09 28.41 36.34
CA LYS A 6 35.97 29.65 35.54
C LYS A 6 35.28 29.43 34.20
N ILE A 7 35.48 28.27 33.58
CA ILE A 7 34.80 27.89 32.32
C ILE A 7 33.32 27.61 32.57
N LEU A 8 32.98 26.95 33.68
CA LEU A 8 31.59 26.65 34.03
C LEU A 8 30.79 27.92 34.37
N THR A 9 31.39 28.89 35.06
CA THR A 9 30.72 30.16 35.37
C THR A 9 30.56 31.07 34.15
N THR A 10 31.52 31.08 33.21
CA THR A 10 31.36 31.83 31.95
C THR A 10 30.32 31.22 31.02
N PHE A 11 30.17 29.89 31.00
CA PHE A 11 29.13 29.22 30.22
C PHE A 11 27.71 29.49 30.76
N ILE A 12 27.56 29.57 32.09
CA ILE A 12 26.26 29.86 32.74
C ILE A 12 25.83 31.31 32.50
N ILE A 13 26.77 32.27 32.47
CA ILE A 13 26.49 33.69 32.18
C ILE A 13 26.10 33.90 30.70
N PHE A 14 26.68 33.14 29.77
CA PHE A 14 26.28 33.20 28.35
C PHE A 14 24.90 32.58 28.08
N LEU A 15 24.52 31.56 28.85
CA LEU A 15 23.22 30.90 28.70
C LEU A 15 22.05 31.74 29.25
N SER A 16 22.31 32.59 30.26
CA SER A 16 21.30 33.51 30.80
C SER A 16 21.11 34.78 29.97
N LEU A 17 22.12 35.22 29.21
CA LEU A 17 22.01 36.40 28.33
C LEU A 17 21.24 36.10 27.02
N ALA A 18 21.17 34.83 26.60
CA ALA A 18 20.47 34.42 25.38
C ALA A 18 18.93 34.33 25.52
N MET A 19 18.38 34.42 26.75
CA MET A 19 16.93 34.37 26.99
C MET A 19 16.26 35.75 27.12
N ALA A 20 16.98 36.86 26.92
CA ALA A 20 16.44 38.22 27.09
C ALA A 20 16.18 38.99 25.77
N LEU A 21 16.27 38.36 24.60
CA LEU A 21 16.01 39.02 23.32
C LEU A 21 14.96 38.26 22.50
N SER A 22 13.69 38.45 22.83
CA SER A 22 12.54 38.28 21.92
C SER A 22 11.25 38.81 22.56
N SER A 23 11.15 40.13 22.72
CA SER A 23 9.85 40.78 22.88
C SER A 23 9.90 42.23 22.41
N THR A 24 9.59 42.47 21.14
CA THR A 24 9.01 43.75 20.72
C THR A 24 7.83 43.44 19.82
N ALA A 25 6.66 43.85 20.29
CA ALA A 25 5.46 44.03 19.49
C ALA A 25 5.62 45.35 18.76
N ASP A 26 5.23 45.40 17.49
CA ASP A 26 4.86 46.66 16.84
C ASP A 26 3.61 46.46 15.99
N GLN A 27 2.82 47.51 16.02
CA GLN A 27 1.41 47.57 15.74
C GLN A 27 1.24 48.47 14.51
N GLU A 28 0.87 47.89 13.37
CA GLU A 28 0.51 48.67 12.18
C GLU A 28 -1.00 48.60 11.92
N ASN A 29 -1.60 49.80 11.94
CA ASN A 29 -2.98 50.10 11.59
C ASN A 29 -3.23 49.86 10.10
N ILE A 30 -4.32 49.16 9.78
CA ILE A 30 -4.86 49.01 8.42
C ILE A 30 -6.02 50.01 8.25
N PRO A 31 -6.05 50.87 7.22
CA PRO A 31 -7.25 51.60 6.85
C PRO A 31 -8.16 50.74 5.96
N ASP A 32 -9.45 50.79 6.27
CA ASP A 32 -10.57 50.20 5.54
C ASP A 32 -10.70 50.77 4.12
N ILE A 33 -10.74 49.91 3.09
CA ILE A 33 -11.20 50.31 1.74
C ILE A 33 -12.17 49.26 1.18
N LYS A 34 -13.27 49.81 0.66
CA LYS A 34 -14.51 49.21 0.17
C LYS A 34 -14.34 48.24 -1.02
N HIS A 35 -15.34 47.35 -1.10
CA HIS A 35 -15.69 46.48 -2.23
C HIS A 35 -15.73 47.16 -3.61
N ASP A 36 -15.23 46.46 -4.63
CA ASP A 36 -15.90 46.37 -5.92
C ASP A 36 -15.64 45.02 -6.63
N HIS A 37 -16.60 44.60 -7.45
CA HIS A 37 -16.70 43.33 -8.18
C HIS A 37 -15.96 43.36 -9.53
N SER A 38 -15.37 42.23 -9.97
CA SER A 38 -15.37 41.79 -11.37
C SER A 38 -14.88 40.33 -11.54
N LEU A 39 -15.56 39.57 -12.40
CA LEU A 39 -15.34 38.16 -12.77
C LEU A 39 -14.24 38.02 -13.84
N SER A 40 -13.43 36.95 -13.77
CA SER A 40 -13.15 36.05 -14.92
C SER A 40 -12.28 34.83 -14.55
N ASP A 41 -12.52 33.77 -15.32
CA ASP A 41 -12.09 32.36 -15.28
C ASP A 41 -10.64 31.98 -14.95
N LEU A 42 -10.46 30.91 -14.16
CA LEU A 42 -9.82 29.65 -14.59
C LEU A 42 -10.08 28.51 -13.58
N ARG A 43 -10.87 27.50 -13.98
CA ARG A 43 -11.19 26.32 -13.15
C ARG A 43 -9.99 25.39 -12.99
N THR A 44 -9.29 25.52 -11.86
CA THR A 44 -8.46 24.46 -11.29
C THR A 44 -9.28 23.74 -10.22
N GLY A 45 -9.60 22.47 -10.45
CA GLY A 45 -10.36 21.64 -9.51
C GLY A 45 -9.52 21.31 -8.28
N THR A 46 -9.60 22.16 -7.26
CA THR A 46 -9.27 21.81 -5.89
C THR A 46 -10.34 20.84 -5.36
N SER A 47 -9.91 19.79 -4.65
CA SER A 47 -10.79 18.84 -3.97
C SER A 47 -11.87 19.58 -3.19
N ARG A 48 -13.14 19.29 -3.48
CA ARG A 48 -14.31 19.97 -2.91
C ARG A 48 -14.59 19.58 -1.46
N PHE A 49 -13.68 18.84 -0.82
CA PHE A 49 -13.67 18.67 0.63
C PHE A 49 -13.44 20.00 1.40
N LEU A 50 -13.07 21.10 0.70
CA LEU A 50 -12.71 22.39 1.34
C LEU A 50 -13.54 23.61 0.95
N ALA A 51 -14.62 23.49 0.16
CA ALA A 51 -15.46 24.63 -0.19
C ALA A 51 -16.73 24.71 0.67
N GLN A 52 -16.57 24.81 2.00
CA GLN A 52 -17.67 25.18 2.88
C GLN A 52 -17.23 26.36 3.75
N LYS A 53 -17.61 27.57 3.33
CA LYS A 53 -17.82 28.70 4.25
C LYS A 53 -18.98 28.31 5.18
N HIS A 54 -18.70 27.43 6.15
CA HIS A 54 -19.63 27.18 7.24
C HIS A 54 -19.69 28.45 8.09
N ARG A 55 -20.90 29.00 8.27
CA ARG A 55 -21.20 29.74 9.52
C ARG A 55 -20.76 28.83 10.67
N GLY A 56 -19.79 29.30 11.45
CA GLY A 56 -18.86 28.44 12.20
C GLY A 56 -19.55 27.46 13.14
N LEU A 57 -19.57 26.17 12.77
CA LEU A 57 -19.82 25.11 13.74
C LEU A 57 -18.71 25.17 14.80
N MET A 58 -19.10 25.36 16.06
CA MET A 58 -18.19 25.42 17.19
C MET A 58 -17.40 24.11 17.30
N LYS A 59 -16.06 24.22 17.23
CA LYS A 59 -15.12 23.10 17.35
C LYS A 59 -15.12 22.55 18.78
N CYS A 60 -14.75 21.28 18.98
CA CYS A 60 -14.87 20.65 20.29
C CYS A 60 -14.01 21.29 21.39
N ASN A 61 -12.96 22.01 21.03
CA ASN A 61 -12.16 22.77 21.99
C ASN A 61 -12.93 23.95 22.60
N LYS A 62 -13.94 24.47 21.89
CA LYS A 62 -14.86 25.49 22.40
C LYS A 62 -16.15 24.88 22.97
N ASN A 63 -16.54 23.68 22.54
CA ASN A 63 -17.68 22.95 23.10
C ASN A 63 -17.37 21.44 23.21
N PRO A 64 -16.72 21.00 24.31
CA PRO A 64 -16.32 19.60 24.48
C PRO A 64 -17.52 18.63 24.56
N ARG A 65 -18.68 19.10 25.02
CA ARG A 65 -19.90 18.27 25.14
C ARG A 65 -20.35 17.69 23.80
N ARG A 66 -19.99 18.33 22.67
CA ARG A 66 -20.26 17.80 21.34
C ARG A 66 -19.61 16.44 21.09
N CYS A 67 -18.47 16.14 21.71
CA CYS A 67 -17.84 14.83 21.61
C CYS A 67 -18.62 13.75 22.35
N ARG A 68 -19.51 14.09 23.28
CA ARG A 68 -20.39 13.12 23.94
C ARG A 68 -21.71 12.92 23.20
N ALA A 69 -21.95 13.65 22.11
CA ALA A 69 -23.15 13.49 21.30
C ALA A 69 -23.14 12.13 20.57
N LYS A 70 -24.34 11.55 20.41
CA LYS A 70 -24.53 10.32 19.64
C LYS A 70 -24.02 10.52 18.20
N GLY A 71 -23.12 9.65 17.74
CA GLY A 71 -22.50 9.75 16.41
C GLY A 71 -21.23 10.60 16.32
N SER A 72 -20.64 11.02 17.44
CA SER A 72 -19.26 11.53 17.47
C SER A 72 -18.25 10.39 17.34
N SER A 73 -17.05 10.68 16.83
CA SER A 73 -15.95 9.70 16.75
C SER A 73 -15.40 9.25 18.12
N GLY A 74 -15.83 9.89 19.21
CA GLY A 74 -15.50 9.50 20.57
C GLY A 74 -15.71 10.65 21.57
N PRO A 75 -15.69 10.35 22.88
CA PRO A 75 -16.06 11.29 23.93
C PRO A 75 -15.02 12.37 24.22
N ASP A 76 -13.80 12.21 23.72
CA ASP A 76 -12.64 13.04 24.08
C ASP A 76 -12.36 14.07 23.00
N CYS A 77 -12.07 15.32 23.37
CA CYS A 77 -11.66 16.34 22.41
C CYS A 77 -10.14 16.44 22.35
N CYS A 78 -9.53 15.94 21.29
CA CYS A 78 -8.10 16.07 21.02
C CYS A 78 -7.89 16.98 19.80
N ASN A 79 -7.18 18.09 19.99
CA ASN A 79 -6.79 19.03 18.91
C ASN A 79 -7.96 19.40 17.98
N LYS A 80 -9.09 19.82 18.56
CA LYS A 80 -10.33 20.24 17.86
C LYS A 80 -11.11 19.11 17.18
N LYS A 81 -10.68 17.84 17.32
CA LYS A 81 -11.37 16.65 16.83
C LYS A 81 -11.89 15.82 18.01
N CYS A 82 -13.08 15.26 17.86
CA CYS A 82 -13.57 14.25 18.78
C CYS A 82 -12.90 12.93 18.46
N VAL A 83 -12.38 12.24 19.47
CA VAL A 83 -11.70 10.94 19.37
C VAL A 83 -12.08 10.10 20.58
N ASN A 84 -11.75 8.81 20.54
CA ASN A 84 -11.91 7.92 21.70
C ASN A 84 -10.54 7.49 22.17
N VAL A 85 -10.04 8.06 23.27
CA VAL A 85 -8.69 7.73 23.77
C VAL A 85 -8.54 6.27 24.20
N MET A 86 -9.65 5.55 24.34
CA MET A 86 -9.63 4.13 24.70
C MET A 86 -9.38 3.20 23.51
N THR A 87 -9.56 3.70 22.28
CA THR A 87 -9.49 2.89 21.05
C THR A 87 -8.75 3.54 19.88
N ASP A 88 -8.51 4.84 19.92
CA ASP A 88 -7.80 5.58 18.86
C ASP A 88 -6.28 5.36 18.99
N GLU A 89 -5.69 4.73 17.97
CA GLU A 89 -4.25 4.44 17.87
C GLU A 89 -3.37 5.70 17.85
N HIS A 90 -3.92 6.86 17.50
CA HIS A 90 -3.22 8.15 17.45
C HIS A 90 -3.41 8.99 18.73
N ASN A 91 -4.31 8.57 19.62
CA ASN A 91 -4.65 9.28 20.86
C ASN A 91 -4.82 8.31 22.03
N CYS A 92 -4.00 7.27 22.10
CA CYS A 92 -4.22 6.14 22.97
C CYS A 92 -3.89 6.44 24.44
N GLY A 93 -4.91 6.45 25.30
CA GLY A 93 -4.85 6.76 26.72
C GLY A 93 -4.78 8.26 27.02
N LEU A 94 -4.22 9.05 26.11
CA LEU A 94 -4.20 10.51 26.17
C LEU A 94 -4.04 11.12 24.77
N CYS A 95 -4.50 12.37 24.61
CA CYS A 95 -4.40 13.10 23.35
C CYS A 95 -2.96 13.15 22.83
N GLY A 96 -2.76 12.81 21.56
CA GLY A 96 -1.45 12.83 20.90
C GLY A 96 -0.52 11.66 21.21
N LYS A 97 -0.89 10.74 22.12
CA LYS A 97 -0.11 9.51 22.35
C LYS A 97 -0.40 8.51 21.23
N LYS A 98 0.50 8.46 20.27
CA LYS A 98 0.47 7.49 19.18
C LYS A 98 1.07 6.16 19.61
N CYS A 99 0.39 5.06 19.30
CA CYS A 99 0.94 3.72 19.48
C CYS A 99 2.10 3.44 18.51
N ASN A 100 3.04 2.60 18.92
CA ASN A 100 4.21 2.29 18.11
C ASN A 100 3.85 1.40 16.91
N HIS A 101 4.84 1.17 16.06
CA HIS A 101 4.75 0.26 14.92
C HIS A 101 4.22 -1.12 15.38
N MET A 102 3.15 -1.59 14.74
CA MET A 102 2.42 -2.84 15.02
C MET A 102 1.66 -2.87 16.35
N GLU A 103 1.39 -1.74 16.97
CA GLU A 103 0.54 -1.65 18.17
C GLU A 103 -0.81 -1.06 17.83
N ILE A 104 -1.84 -1.49 18.58
CA ILE A 104 -3.18 -0.93 18.55
C ILE A 104 -3.56 -0.38 19.92
N CYS A 105 -4.50 0.56 19.96
CA CYS A 105 -5.01 1.07 21.21
C CYS A 105 -6.10 0.17 21.79
N CYS A 106 -5.82 -0.45 22.94
CA CYS A 106 -6.78 -1.26 23.66
C CYS A 106 -6.98 -0.75 25.07
N LYS A 107 -8.17 -0.20 25.34
CA LYS A 107 -8.56 0.35 26.65
C LYS A 107 -7.56 1.40 27.16
N GLY A 108 -7.08 2.26 26.25
CA GLY A 108 -6.13 3.33 26.57
C GLY A 108 -4.66 2.89 26.65
N SER A 109 -4.37 1.63 26.37
CA SER A 109 -3.00 1.08 26.35
C SER A 109 -2.64 0.59 24.96
N CYS A 110 -1.45 0.96 24.49
CA CYS A 110 -0.90 0.42 23.25
C CYS A 110 -0.46 -1.02 23.48
N VAL A 111 -0.98 -1.93 22.65
CA VAL A 111 -0.67 -3.36 22.73
C VAL A 111 -0.39 -3.89 21.33
N ASN A 112 0.59 -4.77 21.21
CA ASN A 112 0.91 -5.39 19.94
C ASN A 112 0.01 -6.64 19.73
N PRO A 113 -0.94 -6.62 18.77
CA PRO A 113 -1.90 -7.69 18.57
C PRO A 113 -1.30 -8.91 17.86
N MET A 114 -0.03 -8.85 17.42
CA MET A 114 0.69 -9.98 16.83
C MET A 114 1.29 -10.90 17.88
N VAL A 115 1.70 -10.35 19.02
CA VAL A 115 2.42 -11.10 20.07
C VAL A 115 1.58 -11.24 21.34
N ASN A 116 0.64 -10.33 21.59
CA ASN A 116 -0.14 -10.35 22.81
C ASN A 116 -1.28 -11.37 22.71
N LYS A 117 -1.14 -12.46 23.47
CA LYS A 117 -2.12 -13.57 23.53
C LYS A 117 -3.54 -13.15 23.94
N ARG A 118 -3.71 -12.00 24.59
CA ARG A 118 -5.00 -11.44 25.03
C ARG A 118 -5.59 -10.40 24.07
N HIS A 119 -4.85 -10.01 23.02
CA HIS A 119 -5.24 -8.99 22.04
C HIS A 119 -4.97 -9.44 20.59
N CYS A 120 -5.14 -10.72 20.31
CA CYS A 120 -4.76 -11.38 19.05
C CYS A 120 -5.51 -10.79 17.84
N GLY A 121 -4.79 -10.06 16.98
CA GLY A 121 -5.40 -9.33 15.87
C GLY A 121 -6.45 -8.29 16.26
N GLY A 122 -6.64 -7.95 17.54
CA GLY A 122 -7.70 -7.01 17.97
C GLY A 122 -7.92 -7.00 19.48
N CYS A 123 -8.49 -5.91 20.01
CA CYS A 123 -8.62 -5.72 21.45
C CYS A 123 -9.50 -6.76 22.16
N ASN A 124 -8.99 -7.29 23.28
CA ASN A 124 -9.66 -8.30 24.11
C ASN A 124 -10.03 -9.59 23.36
N TYR A 125 -9.27 -9.92 22.30
CA TYR A 125 -9.42 -11.19 21.60
C TYR A 125 -8.31 -12.15 22.01
N VAL A 126 -8.69 -13.26 22.65
CA VAL A 126 -7.73 -14.29 23.03
C VAL A 126 -7.36 -15.11 21.79
N CYS A 127 -6.06 -15.31 21.54
CA CYS A 127 -5.62 -16.14 20.42
C CYS A 127 -6.24 -17.53 20.54
N LYS A 128 -6.94 -17.98 19.49
CA LYS A 128 -7.26 -19.41 19.35
C LYS A 128 -5.95 -20.15 19.14
N ARG A 129 -5.68 -21.20 19.94
CA ARG A 129 -4.55 -22.09 19.68
C ARG A 129 -4.76 -22.69 18.30
N VAL A 130 -4.00 -22.25 17.31
CA VAL A 130 -3.82 -23.00 16.08
C VAL A 130 -2.88 -24.13 16.48
N PHE A 131 -3.37 -25.38 16.48
CA PHE A 131 -2.46 -26.53 16.51
C PHE A 131 -1.56 -26.40 15.29
N PRO A 132 -0.26 -26.15 15.45
CA PRO A 132 0.65 -26.28 14.33
C PRO A 132 0.73 -27.77 14.02
N ASN A 133 0.32 -28.19 12.82
CA ASN A 133 0.88 -29.42 12.28
C ASN A 133 2.39 -29.20 12.23
N SER A 134 3.09 -30.00 13.03
CA SER A 134 4.50 -29.90 13.32
C SER A 134 5.34 -30.12 12.07
N HIS A 135 5.96 -29.05 11.58
CA HIS A 135 7.36 -29.14 11.16
C HIS A 135 8.14 -28.19 12.05
N SER A 136 8.45 -28.69 13.25
CA SER A 136 9.35 -28.06 14.20
C SER A 136 10.76 -28.19 13.66
N THR A 137 11.35 -27.06 13.27
CA THR A 137 12.80 -26.89 13.18
C THR A 137 13.37 -27.11 14.57
N ARG A 138 14.02 -28.26 14.80
CA ARG A 138 14.73 -28.53 16.05
C ARG A 138 15.87 -27.52 16.19
N SER A 139 15.84 -26.87 17.35
CA SER A 139 16.84 -26.01 17.96
C SER A 139 18.27 -26.54 17.76
N MET A 140 19.16 -25.67 17.28
CA MET A 140 20.60 -25.85 17.41
C MET A 140 21.00 -25.64 18.87
N ALA A 141 21.18 -26.73 19.61
CA ALA A 141 21.97 -26.75 20.83
C ALA A 141 22.38 -28.20 21.13
N SER A 142 23.65 -28.36 21.51
CA SER A 142 24.31 -29.61 21.94
C SER A 142 24.77 -30.55 20.84
N LEU A 143 26.03 -30.39 20.42
CA LEU A 143 27.01 -31.48 20.29
C LEU A 143 28.40 -30.88 20.03
N PHE A 144 29.04 -30.43 21.11
CA PHE A 144 30.50 -30.39 21.23
C PHE A 144 30.92 -31.70 21.91
N PHE A 145 31.62 -32.59 21.19
CA PHE A 145 32.87 -33.26 21.61
C PHE A 145 33.16 -34.51 20.74
N ILE A 146 34.46 -34.80 20.65
CA ILE A 146 35.15 -36.02 20.16
C ILE A 146 35.78 -35.95 18.74
N LEU A 147 36.98 -35.36 18.75
CA LEU A 147 38.28 -35.92 18.31
C LEU A 147 38.52 -36.38 16.85
N THR A 148 39.30 -35.53 16.17
CA THR A 148 40.67 -35.77 15.60
C THR A 148 41.04 -37.00 14.78
N LEU A 149 41.82 -36.68 13.72
CA LEU A 149 42.93 -37.41 13.06
C LEU A 149 42.60 -38.23 11.82
N LEU A 150 42.98 -37.68 10.65
CA LEU A 150 44.11 -38.16 9.83
C LEU A 150 44.25 -37.29 8.57
N SER A 151 45.27 -36.45 8.58
CA SER A 151 45.93 -35.92 7.39
C SER A 151 46.87 -36.98 6.81
N PHE A 152 46.93 -37.16 5.48
CA PHE A 152 48.14 -36.88 4.68
C PHE A 152 48.06 -37.36 3.21
N HIS A 153 48.69 -36.52 2.38
CA HIS A 153 49.36 -36.73 1.09
C HIS A 153 48.58 -36.67 -0.25
N ALA A 154 48.98 -35.63 -0.98
CA ALA A 154 48.82 -35.35 -2.40
C ALA A 154 49.64 -36.30 -3.29
N SER A 155 49.32 -36.35 -4.59
CA SER A 155 50.27 -35.96 -5.66
C SER A 155 49.62 -35.94 -7.04
N ILE A 156 50.21 -35.07 -7.86
CA ILE A 156 49.89 -34.61 -9.20
C ILE A 156 50.35 -35.64 -10.25
N SER A 157 49.69 -35.70 -11.40
CA SER A 157 50.34 -36.04 -12.68
C SER A 157 49.63 -35.34 -13.84
N HIS A 158 50.38 -34.49 -14.53
CA HIS A 158 50.06 -33.90 -15.83
C HIS A 158 50.44 -34.89 -16.94
N ALA A 159 49.66 -34.94 -18.01
CA ALA A 159 50.18 -35.26 -19.34
C ALA A 159 49.33 -34.58 -20.42
N ASN A 160 49.98 -33.67 -21.15
CA ASN A 160 49.51 -33.07 -22.40
C ASN A 160 49.59 -34.10 -23.54
N TYR A 161 48.65 -34.05 -24.49
CA TYR A 161 48.99 -34.30 -25.88
C TYR A 161 48.12 -33.50 -26.85
N TYR A 162 48.78 -33.07 -27.93
CA TYR A 162 48.43 -31.98 -28.83
C TYR A 162 47.58 -32.41 -30.06
N ASN A 163 46.85 -31.41 -30.58
CA ASN A 163 46.64 -31.06 -32.00
C ASN A 163 45.43 -31.56 -32.83
N THR A 164 44.50 -30.60 -33.08
CA THR A 164 43.93 -30.11 -34.38
C THR A 164 43.05 -31.05 -35.26
N PRO A 165 42.30 -30.57 -36.28
CA PRO A 165 41.93 -29.22 -36.75
C PRO A 165 40.41 -29.00 -37.05
N THR A 166 40.14 -27.81 -37.61
CA THR A 166 38.95 -27.07 -38.06
C THR A 166 37.87 -27.74 -38.96
N PRO A 167 36.72 -27.04 -39.19
CA PRO A 167 35.51 -27.58 -39.83
C PRO A 167 35.41 -27.26 -41.34
N ASN A 168 34.77 -28.15 -42.14
CA ASN A 168 33.76 -27.78 -43.15
C ASN A 168 33.24 -28.94 -44.03
N LYS A 169 31.98 -28.75 -44.47
CA LYS A 169 31.27 -29.22 -45.69
C LYS A 169 30.57 -30.60 -45.74
N ILE A 170 29.23 -30.51 -45.62
CA ILE A 170 28.17 -30.95 -46.56
C ILE A 170 28.32 -32.34 -47.21
N LEU A 171 27.39 -33.26 -46.90
CA LEU A 171 26.56 -33.91 -47.93
C LEU A 171 25.27 -34.52 -47.36
N ASN A 172 24.17 -34.27 -48.06
CA ASN A 172 22.86 -34.87 -47.87
C ASN A 172 22.90 -36.38 -48.10
N THR A 173 22.42 -37.16 -47.12
CA THR A 173 21.77 -38.44 -47.37
C THR A 173 20.54 -38.54 -46.49
N VAL A 174 19.38 -38.36 -47.13
CA VAL A 174 18.07 -38.67 -46.58
C VAL A 174 18.01 -40.17 -46.34
N SER A 175 17.91 -40.57 -45.06
CA SER A 175 17.45 -41.91 -44.70
C SER A 175 16.29 -41.75 -43.72
N HIS A 176 15.13 -42.25 -44.14
CA HIS A 176 13.91 -42.30 -43.37
C HIS A 176 14.07 -43.34 -42.26
N ALA A 177 14.21 -42.90 -41.01
CA ALA A 177 14.02 -43.77 -39.86
C ALA A 177 13.52 -42.97 -38.64
N ASN A 178 12.35 -43.38 -38.15
CA ASN A 178 11.82 -43.21 -36.80
C ASN A 178 11.28 -41.81 -36.42
N TYR A 179 10.20 -41.43 -37.11
CA TYR A 179 9.07 -40.80 -36.42
C TYR A 179 8.55 -41.78 -35.37
N TYR A 180 8.71 -41.46 -34.08
CA TYR A 180 7.87 -41.79 -32.91
C TYR A 180 8.74 -41.71 -31.66
N ASN A 181 8.90 -40.49 -31.16
CA ASN A 181 9.01 -40.10 -29.74
C ASN A 181 9.48 -38.64 -29.66
N ALA A 182 8.60 -37.73 -30.11
CA ALA A 182 8.73 -36.34 -29.70
C ALA A 182 8.39 -36.25 -28.20
N PRO A 183 9.26 -35.67 -27.34
CA PRO A 183 8.85 -35.32 -26.00
C PRO A 183 7.62 -34.41 -26.12
N THR A 184 6.55 -34.78 -25.42
CA THR A 184 5.37 -33.94 -25.27
C THR A 184 5.83 -32.52 -24.90
N PRO A 185 5.29 -31.46 -25.53
CA PRO A 185 5.65 -30.09 -25.17
C PRO A 185 5.24 -29.89 -23.72
N THR A 186 6.23 -29.97 -22.82
CA THR A 186 6.05 -29.57 -21.43
C THR A 186 5.63 -28.11 -21.50
N THR A 187 4.37 -27.83 -21.17
CA THR A 187 3.88 -26.46 -21.01
C THR A 187 4.91 -25.72 -20.14
N PRO A 188 5.50 -24.62 -20.63
CA PRO A 188 6.56 -23.93 -19.90
C PRO A 188 6.06 -23.65 -18.49
N LYS A 189 6.80 -24.12 -17.47
CA LYS A 189 6.42 -23.93 -16.07
C LYS A 189 6.18 -22.45 -15.84
N LYS A 190 4.94 -22.10 -15.51
CA LYS A 190 4.53 -20.73 -15.23
C LYS A 190 5.39 -20.16 -14.12
N ILE A 191 6.08 -19.05 -14.40
CA ILE A 191 6.92 -18.37 -13.42
C ILE A 191 5.99 -17.57 -12.50
N LEU A 192 5.98 -17.92 -11.22
CA LEU A 192 5.29 -17.14 -10.20
C LEU A 192 6.26 -16.14 -9.58
N ASN A 193 5.79 -14.92 -9.33
CA ASN A 193 6.53 -13.95 -8.54
C ASN A 193 6.58 -14.34 -7.05
N THR A 194 7.36 -13.62 -6.25
CA THR A 194 7.62 -13.95 -4.84
C THR A 194 6.35 -14.02 -3.98
N ILE A 195 5.37 -13.13 -4.21
CA ILE A 195 4.10 -13.12 -3.47
C ILE A 195 3.29 -14.35 -3.83
N ASP A 196 3.13 -14.58 -5.13
CA ASP A 196 2.32 -15.66 -5.67
C ASP A 196 2.89 -17.04 -5.32
N ALA A 197 4.20 -17.20 -5.47
CA ALA A 197 4.90 -18.44 -5.14
C ALA A 197 4.73 -18.87 -3.68
N CYS A 198 4.47 -17.93 -2.76
CA CYS A 198 4.28 -18.19 -1.34
C CYS A 198 2.95 -18.90 -1.02
N TRP A 199 1.88 -18.69 -1.80
CA TRP A 199 0.56 -19.27 -1.49
C TRP A 199 -0.10 -20.05 -2.63
N ARG A 200 0.11 -19.66 -3.89
CA ARG A 200 -0.65 -20.17 -5.05
C ARG A 200 -0.42 -21.65 -5.32
N ARG A 201 0.81 -22.12 -5.09
CA ARG A 201 1.18 -23.54 -5.22
C ARG A 201 0.38 -24.47 -4.32
N SER A 202 -0.24 -23.95 -3.25
CA SER A 202 -1.00 -24.77 -2.34
C SER A 202 -2.41 -25.05 -2.85
N SER A 203 -2.72 -26.32 -3.12
CA SER A 203 -4.08 -26.77 -3.47
C SER A 203 -5.08 -26.60 -2.33
N ASN A 204 -4.60 -26.44 -1.09
CA ASN A 204 -5.44 -26.26 0.09
C ASN A 204 -5.74 -24.79 0.41
N TRP A 205 -5.46 -23.84 -0.50
CA TRP A 205 -5.71 -22.40 -0.27
C TRP A 205 -7.13 -22.13 0.23
N ALA A 206 -8.13 -22.91 -0.18
CA ALA A 206 -9.52 -22.72 0.21
C ALA A 206 -9.80 -23.06 1.69
N SER A 207 -9.13 -24.08 2.24
CA SER A 207 -9.20 -24.43 3.67
C SER A 207 -8.18 -23.65 4.51
N ASN A 208 -7.12 -23.14 3.88
CA ASN A 208 -6.06 -22.35 4.50
C ASN A 208 -5.98 -20.91 3.95
N ARG A 209 -7.14 -20.27 3.72
CA ARG A 209 -7.22 -18.94 3.06
C ARG A 209 -6.31 -17.90 3.68
N ARG A 210 -6.23 -17.94 5.01
CA ARG A 210 -5.53 -16.99 5.86
C ARG A 210 -4.00 -17.02 5.71
N ALA A 211 -3.44 -18.09 5.13
CA ALA A 211 -2.01 -18.16 4.83
C ALA A 211 -1.55 -17.08 3.83
N LEU A 212 -2.47 -16.56 3.00
CA LEU A 212 -2.20 -15.43 2.11
C LEU A 212 -1.60 -14.23 2.85
N ALA A 213 -2.08 -13.94 4.08
CA ALA A 213 -1.62 -12.78 4.86
C ALA A 213 -0.15 -12.85 5.30
N ASP A 214 0.52 -13.99 5.12
CA ASP A 214 1.95 -14.14 5.38
C ASP A 214 2.83 -13.83 4.15
N CYS A 215 2.22 -13.69 2.98
CA CYS A 215 2.91 -13.61 1.70
C CYS A 215 3.19 -12.18 1.21
N THR A 216 2.67 -11.16 1.88
CA THR A 216 2.97 -9.75 1.58
C THR A 216 4.48 -9.50 1.69
N ILE A 217 4.98 -8.54 0.91
CA ILE A 217 6.36 -8.05 0.90
C ILE A 217 6.36 -6.52 1.00
N GLY A 218 7.52 -5.87 1.03
CA GLY A 218 7.63 -4.42 1.01
C GLY A 218 7.08 -3.75 2.26
N PHE A 219 6.76 -2.46 2.18
CA PHE A 219 6.33 -1.68 3.34
C PHE A 219 5.02 -2.17 3.96
N GLY A 220 4.16 -2.82 3.17
CA GLY A 220 2.91 -3.43 3.60
C GLY A 220 3.06 -4.78 4.28
N LYS A 221 4.28 -5.31 4.49
CA LYS A 221 4.54 -6.63 5.11
C LYS A 221 3.74 -6.89 6.40
N GLY A 222 3.47 -5.86 7.19
CA GLY A 222 2.70 -5.96 8.43
C GLY A 222 1.18 -6.05 8.26
N ALA A 223 0.64 -5.96 7.04
CA ALA A 223 -0.79 -6.03 6.77
C ALA A 223 -1.31 -7.46 6.97
N ILE A 224 -1.83 -7.76 8.16
CA ILE A 224 -2.36 -9.10 8.49
C ILE A 224 -3.85 -9.27 8.18
N GLY A 225 -4.54 -8.18 7.85
CA GLY A 225 -5.98 -8.21 7.58
C GLY A 225 -6.76 -8.88 8.71
N GLY A 226 -7.72 -9.72 8.33
CA GLY A 226 -8.53 -10.53 9.23
C GLY A 226 -7.93 -11.88 9.61
N LYS A 227 -6.60 -12.10 9.50
CA LYS A 227 -5.95 -13.42 9.68
C LYS A 227 -6.38 -14.13 10.97
N ASN A 228 -6.45 -13.43 12.09
CA ASN A 228 -6.78 -14.03 13.39
C ASN A 228 -8.30 -14.10 13.67
N GLY A 229 -9.10 -13.68 12.69
CA GLY A 229 -10.55 -13.58 12.75
C GLY A 229 -11.29 -14.85 12.35
N ALA A 230 -12.61 -14.79 12.52
CA ALA A 230 -13.53 -15.76 11.93
C ALA A 230 -13.70 -15.49 10.43
N ILE A 231 -14.10 -16.53 9.68
CA ILE A 231 -14.58 -16.35 8.32
C ILE A 231 -15.99 -15.73 8.39
N TYR A 232 -16.20 -14.67 7.62
CA TYR A 232 -17.52 -14.10 7.38
C TYR A 232 -17.87 -14.29 5.90
N VAL A 233 -19.06 -14.82 5.62
CA VAL A 233 -19.50 -15.10 4.25
C VAL A 233 -20.53 -14.06 3.84
N VAL A 234 -20.22 -13.28 2.80
CA VAL A 234 -21.19 -12.43 2.12
C VAL A 234 -22.09 -13.32 1.29
N THR A 235 -23.38 -13.27 1.59
CA THR A 235 -24.46 -14.02 0.92
C THR A 235 -25.42 -13.11 0.17
N ASN A 236 -25.41 -11.80 0.50
CA ASN A 236 -26.33 -10.81 -0.02
C ASN A 236 -25.55 -9.60 -0.58
N PRO A 237 -25.70 -9.27 -1.88
CA PRO A 237 -24.99 -8.16 -2.52
C PRO A 237 -25.63 -6.79 -2.26
N SER A 238 -26.79 -6.73 -1.58
CA SER A 238 -27.44 -5.46 -1.25
C SER A 238 -26.62 -4.64 -0.26
N ASP A 239 -26.83 -3.32 -0.29
CA ASP A 239 -26.17 -2.37 0.58
C ASP A 239 -27.18 -1.41 1.22
N ASP A 240 -27.07 -1.25 2.54
CA ASP A 240 -27.76 -0.21 3.30
C ASP A 240 -26.69 0.54 4.11
N PRO A 241 -26.40 1.81 3.79
CA PRO A 241 -25.34 2.57 4.44
C PRO A 241 -25.65 2.92 5.90
N ILE A 242 -26.91 2.85 6.31
CA ILE A 242 -27.39 3.23 7.65
C ILE A 242 -27.61 1.98 8.51
N ASN A 243 -28.26 0.94 7.97
CA ASN A 243 -28.64 -0.28 8.70
C ASN A 243 -28.23 -1.55 7.94
N PRO A 244 -26.92 -1.79 7.75
CA PRO A 244 -26.45 -2.98 7.04
C PRO A 244 -26.86 -4.26 7.76
N LYS A 245 -27.37 -5.24 7.02
CA LYS A 245 -27.86 -6.51 7.56
C LYS A 245 -26.76 -7.59 7.54
N PRO A 246 -26.76 -8.55 8.49
CA PRO A 246 -25.93 -9.76 8.38
C PRO A 246 -26.08 -10.43 7.00
N GLY A 247 -24.99 -10.97 6.47
CA GLY A 247 -24.89 -11.47 5.10
C GLY A 247 -24.44 -10.43 4.06
N THR A 248 -24.45 -9.13 4.37
CA THR A 248 -23.97 -8.07 3.47
C THR A 248 -22.48 -7.74 3.67
N LEU A 249 -21.82 -7.25 2.62
CA LEU A 249 -20.42 -6.81 2.72
C LEU A 249 -20.25 -5.71 3.78
N ARG A 250 -21.11 -4.68 3.77
CA ARG A 250 -21.03 -3.57 4.72
C ARG A 250 -21.11 -4.04 6.16
N TYR A 251 -22.02 -4.97 6.48
CA TYR A 251 -22.11 -5.51 7.82
C TYR A 251 -20.79 -6.18 8.24
N GLY A 252 -20.17 -6.98 7.37
CA GLY A 252 -18.91 -7.65 7.66
C GLY A 252 -17.75 -6.67 7.93
N VAL A 253 -17.58 -5.66 7.08
CA VAL A 253 -16.41 -4.77 7.17
C VAL A 253 -16.45 -3.80 8.36
N ILE A 254 -17.64 -3.46 8.89
CA ILE A 254 -17.77 -2.56 10.04
C ILE A 254 -17.66 -3.26 11.40
N GLN A 255 -17.55 -4.59 11.43
CA GLN A 255 -17.40 -5.33 12.68
C GLN A 255 -16.12 -4.92 13.40
N THR A 256 -16.17 -4.84 14.73
CA THR A 256 -14.99 -4.55 15.56
C THR A 256 -14.04 -5.74 15.65
N LYS A 257 -14.56 -6.96 15.49
CA LYS A 257 -13.75 -8.18 15.49
C LYS A 257 -12.97 -8.33 14.18
N PRO A 258 -11.80 -8.97 14.21
CA PRO A 258 -11.09 -9.34 12.99
C PRO A 258 -11.94 -10.29 12.15
N LEU A 259 -12.00 -10.07 10.84
CA LEU A 259 -12.79 -10.93 9.94
C LEU A 259 -12.09 -11.16 8.61
N TRP A 260 -12.06 -12.43 8.21
CA TRP A 260 -11.71 -12.85 6.86
C TRP A 260 -12.99 -12.98 6.04
N ILE A 261 -13.29 -11.98 5.22
CA ILE A 261 -14.55 -11.85 4.49
C ILE A 261 -14.41 -12.53 3.13
N ILE A 262 -15.27 -13.51 2.86
CA ILE A 262 -15.35 -14.24 1.58
C ILE A 262 -16.76 -14.12 0.99
N PHE A 263 -16.93 -14.60 -0.23
CA PHE A 263 -18.20 -14.50 -0.96
C PHE A 263 -18.75 -15.90 -1.27
N ALA A 264 -20.06 -16.07 -1.07
CA ALA A 264 -20.72 -17.36 -1.27
C ALA A 264 -20.82 -17.76 -2.75
N LYS A 265 -20.86 -16.77 -3.64
CA LYS A 265 -21.05 -16.89 -5.08
C LYS A 265 -20.56 -15.62 -5.77
N ASP A 266 -20.59 -15.63 -7.10
CA ASP A 266 -20.34 -14.43 -7.91
C ASP A 266 -21.34 -13.33 -7.55
N MET A 267 -20.86 -12.08 -7.43
CA MET A 267 -21.66 -10.94 -7.01
C MET A 267 -21.18 -9.65 -7.65
N VAL A 268 -22.14 -8.82 -8.06
CA VAL A 268 -21.94 -7.40 -8.33
C VAL A 268 -22.57 -6.62 -7.19
N ILE A 269 -21.76 -5.85 -6.48
CA ILE A 269 -22.14 -5.07 -5.31
C ILE A 269 -22.19 -3.60 -5.71
N ASN A 270 -23.42 -3.07 -5.78
CA ASN A 270 -23.66 -1.64 -5.99
C ASN A 270 -23.86 -0.95 -4.63
N LEU A 271 -22.80 -0.35 -4.11
CA LEU A 271 -22.86 0.38 -2.86
C LEU A 271 -23.71 1.64 -3.00
N LYS A 272 -24.45 2.00 -1.96
CA LYS A 272 -25.31 3.19 -1.92
C LYS A 272 -24.61 4.42 -1.34
N ASN A 273 -23.52 4.20 -0.61
CA ASN A 273 -22.58 5.22 -0.15
C ASN A 273 -21.18 4.59 0.02
N GLU A 274 -20.15 5.39 0.27
CA GLU A 274 -18.78 4.90 0.47
C GLU A 274 -18.72 3.76 1.51
N LEU A 275 -17.95 2.72 1.21
CA LEU A 275 -17.77 1.56 2.10
C LEU A 275 -16.63 1.85 3.08
N ILE A 276 -16.99 2.41 4.22
CA ILE A 276 -16.08 2.58 5.37
C ILE A 276 -15.97 1.25 6.11
N MET A 277 -14.75 0.91 6.52
CA MET A 277 -14.44 -0.33 7.24
C MET A 277 -13.67 -0.09 8.52
N ASN A 278 -13.61 -1.13 9.36
CA ASN A 278 -12.79 -1.15 10.57
C ASN A 278 -11.43 -1.82 10.32
N SER A 279 -10.51 -1.72 11.28
CA SER A 279 -9.21 -2.42 11.25
C SER A 279 -9.38 -3.95 11.20
N PHE A 280 -8.32 -4.65 10.81
CA PHE A 280 -8.24 -6.12 10.79
C PHE A 280 -9.31 -6.79 9.92
N LYS A 281 -9.40 -6.33 8.67
CA LYS A 281 -10.32 -6.88 7.67
C LYS A 281 -9.53 -7.42 6.49
N THR A 282 -9.93 -8.59 6.03
CA THR A 282 -9.57 -9.07 4.70
C THR A 282 -10.83 -9.18 3.87
N ILE A 283 -10.87 -8.56 2.68
CA ILE A 283 -11.84 -8.87 1.64
C ILE A 283 -11.13 -9.81 0.65
N ASP A 284 -11.57 -11.06 0.56
CA ASP A 284 -10.94 -12.13 -0.24
C ASP A 284 -11.93 -12.65 -1.29
N GLY A 285 -11.74 -12.24 -2.54
CA GLY A 285 -12.57 -12.66 -3.67
C GLY A 285 -12.29 -14.08 -4.18
N ARG A 286 -11.25 -14.78 -3.71
CA ARG A 286 -10.89 -16.10 -4.29
C ARG A 286 -12.04 -17.10 -4.17
N GLY A 287 -12.39 -17.70 -5.31
CA GLY A 287 -13.48 -18.66 -5.44
C GLY A 287 -14.83 -18.06 -5.85
N ALA A 288 -14.89 -16.75 -6.11
CA ALA A 288 -16.05 -16.06 -6.66
C ALA A 288 -15.61 -14.89 -7.55
N LYS A 289 -16.39 -14.56 -8.59
CA LYS A 289 -16.22 -13.32 -9.33
C LYS A 289 -16.95 -12.20 -8.60
N VAL A 290 -16.20 -11.29 -7.99
CA VAL A 290 -16.74 -10.21 -7.16
C VAL A 290 -16.40 -8.86 -7.77
N GLU A 291 -17.43 -8.04 -7.97
CA GLU A 291 -17.32 -6.70 -8.54
C GLU A 291 -17.95 -5.69 -7.57
N ILE A 292 -17.26 -4.59 -7.29
CA ILE A 292 -17.83 -3.39 -6.65
C ILE A 292 -17.90 -2.32 -7.73
N ALA A 293 -19.12 -1.94 -8.14
CA ALA A 293 -19.30 -1.10 -9.32
C ALA A 293 -20.59 -0.28 -9.35
N ASN A 294 -20.58 0.73 -10.23
CA ASN A 294 -21.73 1.59 -10.57
C ASN A 294 -22.28 2.43 -9.40
N GLY A 295 -21.48 2.60 -8.34
CA GLY A 295 -21.81 3.39 -7.16
C GLY A 295 -20.53 3.87 -6.49
N PRO A 296 -20.60 4.48 -5.29
CA PRO A 296 -19.41 4.78 -4.50
C PRO A 296 -18.63 3.51 -4.17
N CYS A 297 -17.34 3.64 -3.90
CA CYS A 297 -16.46 2.49 -3.67
C CYS A 297 -15.87 2.53 -2.26
N ILE A 298 -14.58 2.22 -2.10
CA ILE A 298 -14.01 1.87 -0.79
C ILE A 298 -13.29 3.06 -0.16
N THR A 299 -13.53 3.27 1.14
CA THR A 299 -12.80 4.25 1.95
C THR A 299 -12.16 3.55 3.17
N ILE A 300 -10.83 3.44 3.17
CA ILE A 300 -10.01 2.94 4.28
C ILE A 300 -9.54 4.15 5.09
N GLN A 301 -10.30 4.51 6.13
CA GLN A 301 -10.07 5.73 6.89
C GLN A 301 -9.79 5.44 8.36
N ASP A 302 -8.71 6.02 8.89
CA ASP A 302 -8.37 5.97 10.33
C ASP A 302 -8.27 4.52 10.88
N VAL A 303 -7.76 3.59 10.07
CA VAL A 303 -7.67 2.16 10.42
C VAL A 303 -6.32 1.54 10.05
N SER A 304 -6.11 0.33 10.55
CA SER A 304 -4.89 -0.44 10.35
C SER A 304 -5.17 -1.88 9.95
N HIS A 305 -4.19 -2.53 9.32
CA HIS A 305 -4.24 -3.96 8.96
C HIS A 305 -5.44 -4.34 8.09
N VAL A 306 -5.48 -3.79 6.88
CA VAL A 306 -6.51 -4.10 5.88
C VAL A 306 -5.89 -4.82 4.68
N ILE A 307 -6.54 -5.89 4.21
CA ILE A 307 -6.18 -6.57 2.96
C ILE A 307 -7.40 -6.53 2.04
N ILE A 308 -7.21 -6.09 0.80
CA ILE A 308 -8.20 -6.20 -0.28
C ILE A 308 -7.56 -7.07 -1.35
N HIS A 309 -8.15 -8.23 -1.60
CA HIS A 309 -7.57 -9.25 -2.47
C HIS A 309 -8.58 -9.86 -3.43
N GLY A 310 -8.22 -9.93 -4.73
CA GLY A 310 -8.93 -10.78 -5.68
C GLY A 310 -10.31 -10.28 -6.13
N ILE A 311 -10.56 -8.96 -6.10
CA ILE A 311 -11.86 -8.38 -6.51
C ILE A 311 -11.70 -7.35 -7.62
N SER A 312 -12.77 -7.10 -8.36
CA SER A 312 -12.84 -6.04 -9.37
C SER A 312 -13.52 -4.80 -8.79
N ILE A 313 -12.96 -3.62 -9.00
CA ILE A 313 -13.49 -2.34 -8.51
C ILE A 313 -13.47 -1.36 -9.68
N HIS A 314 -14.64 -1.01 -10.21
CA HIS A 314 -14.71 -0.20 -11.42
C HIS A 314 -15.99 0.60 -11.55
N ASP A 315 -16.00 1.58 -12.46
CA ASP A 315 -17.16 2.43 -12.70
C ASP A 315 -17.66 3.13 -11.40
N CYS A 316 -16.72 3.43 -10.50
CA CYS A 316 -16.98 4.09 -9.22
C CYS A 316 -17.55 5.49 -9.45
N LYS A 317 -18.56 5.86 -8.67
CA LYS A 317 -19.31 7.11 -8.77
C LYS A 317 -19.17 7.93 -7.49
N PRO A 318 -19.30 9.27 -7.55
CA PRO A 318 -19.27 10.10 -6.36
C PRO A 318 -20.33 9.70 -5.33
N GLY A 319 -19.93 9.63 -4.05
CA GLY A 319 -20.83 9.44 -2.93
C GLY A 319 -21.62 10.70 -2.62
N LYS A 320 -22.88 10.54 -2.20
CA LYS A 320 -23.72 11.65 -1.75
C LYS A 320 -23.52 11.91 -0.26
N GLN A 321 -23.71 13.16 0.15
CA GLN A 321 -23.81 13.53 1.56
C GLN A 321 -24.92 12.72 2.24
N GLY A 322 -24.66 12.19 3.44
CA GLY A 322 -25.64 11.40 4.17
C GLY A 322 -25.08 10.65 5.36
N LEU A 323 -25.96 9.92 6.05
CA LEU A 323 -25.57 9.07 7.17
C LEU A 323 -24.93 7.77 6.67
N VAL A 324 -23.75 7.44 7.20
CA VAL A 324 -23.02 6.22 6.91
C VAL A 324 -22.53 5.59 8.21
N ARG A 325 -22.80 4.29 8.36
CA ARG A 325 -22.34 3.49 9.49
C ARG A 325 -20.88 3.07 9.24
N SER A 326 -19.99 3.45 10.16
CA SER A 326 -18.56 3.06 10.10
C SER A 326 -18.19 1.99 11.13
N THR A 327 -18.97 1.85 12.21
CA THR A 327 -18.89 0.72 13.14
C THR A 327 -20.30 0.30 13.55
N MET A 328 -20.46 -0.85 14.22
CA MET A 328 -21.76 -1.25 14.76
C MET A 328 -22.41 -0.19 15.67
N ALA A 329 -21.60 0.55 16.42
CA ALA A 329 -22.08 1.58 17.35
C ALA A 329 -22.08 3.01 16.75
N HIS A 330 -21.33 3.26 15.68
CA HIS A 330 -21.13 4.58 15.13
C HIS A 330 -21.84 4.77 13.79
N LEU A 331 -22.83 5.67 13.79
CA LEU A 331 -23.48 6.23 12.62
C LEU A 331 -23.07 7.70 12.52
N GLY A 332 -22.38 8.07 11.45
CA GLY A 332 -21.83 9.41 11.26
C GLY A 332 -22.34 10.05 9.98
N HIS A 333 -22.37 11.38 9.95
CA HIS A 333 -22.68 12.13 8.75
C HIS A 333 -21.43 12.28 7.87
N ARG A 334 -21.54 11.92 6.59
CA ARG A 334 -20.48 12.01 5.58
C ARG A 334 -20.81 13.11 4.57
N GLY A 335 -19.78 13.79 4.08
CA GLY A 335 -19.90 14.87 3.09
C GLY A 335 -20.10 14.39 1.64
N GLY A 336 -20.01 13.08 1.40
CA GLY A 336 -19.87 12.51 0.07
C GLY A 336 -18.42 12.13 -0.22
N SER A 337 -18.18 11.49 -1.37
CA SER A 337 -16.87 11.08 -1.84
C SER A 337 -16.70 11.42 -3.32
N ASP A 338 -15.45 11.61 -3.77
CA ASP A 338 -15.17 12.09 -5.12
C ASP A 338 -15.37 10.99 -6.20
N GLY A 339 -15.48 9.73 -5.77
CA GLY A 339 -15.73 8.59 -6.65
C GLY A 339 -14.45 7.82 -7.02
N ASP A 340 -13.46 7.82 -6.12
CA ASP A 340 -12.28 6.97 -6.20
C ASP A 340 -12.63 5.50 -6.02
N ALA A 341 -11.82 4.59 -6.56
CA ALA A 341 -12.01 3.16 -6.35
C ALA A 341 -11.61 2.73 -4.93
N ILE A 342 -10.44 3.18 -4.44
CA ILE A 342 -9.97 2.98 -3.07
C ILE A 342 -9.29 4.27 -2.57
N ASP A 343 -9.85 4.88 -1.54
CA ASP A 343 -9.20 5.97 -0.79
C ASP A 343 -8.61 5.45 0.53
N ILE A 344 -7.33 5.74 0.78
CA ILE A 344 -6.56 5.32 1.96
C ILE A 344 -6.09 6.55 2.74
N PHE A 345 -6.79 6.82 3.83
CA PHE A 345 -6.67 8.07 4.57
C PHE A 345 -6.26 7.82 6.03
N ARG A 346 -5.16 8.42 6.49
CA ARG A 346 -4.59 8.23 7.84
C ARG A 346 -4.53 6.77 8.29
N SER A 347 -4.15 5.87 7.39
CA SER A 347 -4.20 4.43 7.62
C SER A 347 -2.84 3.77 7.47
N THR A 348 -2.64 2.63 8.15
CA THR A 348 -1.35 1.91 8.13
C THR A 348 -1.51 0.41 7.92
N TYR A 349 -0.49 -0.25 7.36
CA TYR A 349 -0.52 -1.69 7.09
C TYR A 349 -1.67 -2.09 6.18
N VAL A 350 -1.69 -1.53 4.98
CA VAL A 350 -2.70 -1.86 3.96
C VAL A 350 -2.04 -2.63 2.82
N TRP A 351 -2.70 -3.67 2.36
CA TRP A 351 -2.28 -4.46 1.20
C TRP A 351 -3.41 -4.59 0.18
N ILE A 352 -3.17 -4.08 -1.02
CA ILE A 352 -4.10 -4.17 -2.16
C ILE A 352 -3.47 -5.11 -3.18
N ASP A 353 -4.10 -6.29 -3.36
CA ASP A 353 -3.49 -7.40 -4.09
C ASP A 353 -4.44 -8.04 -5.10
N HIS A 354 -3.96 -8.41 -6.29
CA HIS A 354 -4.77 -9.15 -7.27
C HIS A 354 -6.15 -8.51 -7.56
N CYS A 355 -6.24 -7.19 -7.56
CA CYS A 355 -7.47 -6.48 -7.87
C CYS A 355 -7.47 -5.99 -9.32
N PHE A 356 -8.65 -5.87 -9.92
CA PHE A 356 -8.85 -5.17 -11.18
C PHE A 356 -9.42 -3.78 -10.88
N LEU A 357 -8.78 -2.72 -11.37
CA LEU A 357 -9.22 -1.34 -11.13
C LEU A 357 -9.33 -0.55 -12.45
N ALA A 358 -10.49 0.04 -12.71
CA ALA A 358 -10.74 0.78 -13.95
C ALA A 358 -11.87 1.80 -13.83
N ARG A 359 -11.89 2.82 -14.70
CA ARG A 359 -13.06 3.69 -14.97
C ARG A 359 -13.75 4.30 -13.73
N ALA A 360 -13.01 4.57 -12.65
CA ALA A 360 -13.52 5.38 -11.55
C ALA A 360 -13.78 6.83 -12.02
N THR A 361 -14.55 7.61 -11.25
CA THR A 361 -14.88 8.98 -11.62
C THR A 361 -13.71 9.94 -11.38
N ASP A 362 -12.95 9.78 -10.28
CA ASP A 362 -11.75 10.58 -10.04
C ASP A 362 -10.47 9.74 -10.15
N GLY A 363 -9.94 9.17 -9.06
CA GLY A 363 -8.75 8.30 -9.05
C GLY A 363 -9.05 6.81 -8.87
N LEU A 364 -8.08 5.92 -9.11
CA LEU A 364 -8.21 4.51 -8.72
C LEU A 364 -7.76 4.27 -7.28
N ILE A 365 -6.52 4.68 -6.93
CA ILE A 365 -6.02 4.52 -5.56
C ILE A 365 -5.41 5.83 -5.07
N ASP A 366 -6.01 6.38 -4.01
CA ASP A 366 -5.47 7.54 -3.31
C ASP A 366 -4.90 7.12 -1.95
N VAL A 367 -3.67 7.55 -1.66
CA VAL A 367 -2.97 7.32 -0.39
C VAL A 367 -2.58 8.66 0.18
N ILE A 368 -3.28 9.12 1.21
CA ILE A 368 -3.21 10.52 1.65
C ILE A 368 -3.23 10.67 3.17
N HIS A 369 -2.82 11.85 3.66
CA HIS A 369 -2.80 12.20 5.08
C HIS A 369 -2.00 11.22 5.94
N ALA A 370 -0.68 11.17 5.73
CA ALA A 370 0.27 10.39 6.53
C ALA A 370 0.04 8.87 6.50
N SER A 371 -0.79 8.37 5.59
CA SER A 371 -0.93 6.94 5.32
C SER A 371 0.44 6.35 4.96
N THR A 372 0.80 5.22 5.56
CA THR A 372 2.15 4.62 5.41
C THR A 372 2.13 3.12 5.67
N PHE A 373 3.21 2.40 5.34
CA PHE A 373 3.28 0.95 5.40
C PHE A 373 2.26 0.27 4.47
N ILE A 374 2.35 0.59 3.18
CA ILE A 374 1.39 0.13 2.16
C ILE A 374 2.12 -0.68 1.09
N THR A 375 1.47 -1.74 0.62
CA THR A 375 1.89 -2.47 -0.59
C THR A 375 0.72 -2.62 -1.55
N ILE A 376 0.97 -2.31 -2.82
CA ILE A 376 0.03 -2.42 -3.92
C ILE A 376 0.67 -3.41 -4.90
N SER A 377 0.12 -4.62 -5.01
CA SER A 377 0.75 -5.69 -5.78
C SER A 377 -0.17 -6.51 -6.65
N ASN A 378 0.37 -7.12 -7.71
CA ASN A 378 -0.37 -8.04 -8.58
C ASN A 378 -1.69 -7.48 -9.13
N ASN A 379 -1.89 -6.16 -9.14
CA ASN A 379 -3.15 -5.57 -9.60
C ASN A 379 -3.10 -5.30 -11.10
N PHE A 380 -4.25 -5.35 -11.75
CA PHE A 380 -4.42 -4.95 -13.14
C PHE A 380 -5.18 -3.62 -13.20
N PHE A 381 -4.52 -2.59 -13.71
CA PHE A 381 -5.10 -1.27 -13.90
C PHE A 381 -5.35 -1.01 -15.38
N SER A 382 -6.50 -0.44 -15.75
CA SER A 382 -6.78 -0.10 -17.15
C SER A 382 -7.84 0.99 -17.30
N GLN A 383 -7.89 1.61 -18.48
CA GLN A 383 -8.98 2.53 -18.90
C GLN A 383 -9.28 3.63 -17.88
N HIS A 384 -8.26 4.42 -17.52
CA HIS A 384 -8.42 5.44 -16.51
C HIS A 384 -7.38 6.56 -16.63
N ASP A 385 -7.74 7.78 -16.25
CA ASP A 385 -6.84 8.93 -16.32
C ASP A 385 -5.87 8.97 -15.12
N LYS A 386 -6.42 9.12 -13.90
CA LYS A 386 -5.66 9.39 -12.68
C LYS A 386 -5.46 8.11 -11.85
N VAL A 387 -4.45 7.31 -12.17
CA VAL A 387 -4.36 5.95 -11.62
C VAL A 387 -4.10 5.93 -10.10
N MET A 388 -2.97 6.47 -9.63
CA MET A 388 -2.60 6.43 -8.21
C MET A 388 -2.00 7.75 -7.71
N LEU A 389 -2.57 8.32 -6.66
CA LEU A 389 -2.07 9.55 -6.03
C LEU A 389 -1.54 9.28 -4.62
N PHE A 390 -0.26 9.54 -4.39
CA PHE A 390 0.38 9.41 -3.08
C PHE A 390 0.70 10.80 -2.53
N GLY A 391 -0.11 11.25 -1.56
CA GLY A 391 -0.12 12.60 -1.00
C GLY A 391 -0.95 13.56 -1.86
N HIS A 392 -1.89 14.30 -1.25
CA HIS A 392 -2.86 15.14 -1.98
C HIS A 392 -2.40 16.60 -2.19
N ASN A 393 -1.54 17.11 -1.30
CA ASN A 393 -1.16 18.51 -1.24
C ASN A 393 0.35 18.66 -0.97
N ASP A 394 1.02 19.48 -1.79
CA ASP A 394 2.45 19.76 -1.71
C ASP A 394 2.89 20.35 -0.35
N LYS A 395 1.97 21.00 0.38
CA LYS A 395 2.21 21.62 1.68
C LYS A 395 1.88 20.70 2.86
N ASN A 396 1.33 19.51 2.62
CA ASN A 396 0.94 18.60 3.70
C ASN A 396 2.15 17.80 4.23
N ILE A 397 2.99 18.45 5.04
CA ILE A 397 4.26 17.89 5.52
C ILE A 397 4.13 16.57 6.29
N GLU A 398 2.94 16.22 6.79
CA GLU A 398 2.67 14.93 7.43
C GLU A 398 2.91 13.76 6.46
N ASP A 399 2.77 13.96 5.13
CA ASP A 399 2.99 12.92 4.12
C ASP A 399 4.48 12.54 3.95
N LYS A 400 5.42 13.24 4.59
CA LYS A 400 6.85 12.84 4.60
C LYS A 400 7.09 11.45 5.18
N ILE A 401 6.21 10.95 6.05
CA ILE A 401 6.33 9.60 6.63
C ILE A 401 5.81 8.50 5.69
N MET A 402 5.16 8.87 4.59
CA MET A 402 4.54 7.94 3.66
C MET A 402 5.59 7.04 3.01
N LYS A 403 5.35 5.73 3.07
CA LYS A 403 6.17 4.71 2.43
C LYS A 403 5.27 3.68 1.76
N VAL A 404 5.36 3.60 0.43
CA VAL A 404 4.52 2.72 -0.40
C VAL A 404 5.40 1.85 -1.31
N THR A 405 5.09 0.56 -1.37
CA THR A 405 5.66 -0.38 -2.35
C THR A 405 4.64 -0.64 -3.44
N VAL A 406 5.01 -0.44 -4.69
CA VAL A 406 4.21 -0.75 -5.89
C VAL A 406 4.95 -1.85 -6.63
N VAL A 407 4.43 -3.08 -6.64
CA VAL A 407 5.19 -4.25 -7.14
C VAL A 407 4.36 -5.29 -7.89
N PHE A 408 4.86 -5.83 -9.00
CA PHE A 408 4.17 -6.86 -9.81
C PHE A 408 2.80 -6.44 -10.38
N ASN A 409 2.50 -5.14 -10.43
CA ASN A 409 1.28 -4.66 -11.07
C ASN A 409 1.43 -4.65 -12.60
N HIS A 410 0.31 -4.80 -13.28
CA HIS A 410 0.18 -4.55 -14.70
C HIS A 410 -0.63 -3.26 -14.92
N PHE A 411 0.05 -2.21 -15.31
CA PHE A 411 -0.54 -0.97 -15.80
C PHE A 411 -0.84 -1.15 -17.29
N GLY A 412 -2.04 -1.65 -17.56
CA GLY A 412 -2.50 -2.04 -18.89
C GLY A 412 -2.97 -0.87 -19.76
N PRO A 413 -3.62 -1.17 -20.89
CA PRO A 413 -3.94 -0.17 -21.90
C PRO A 413 -4.96 0.87 -21.40
N GLY A 414 -4.91 2.04 -22.04
CA GLY A 414 -5.88 3.12 -21.80
C GLY A 414 -5.61 3.95 -20.54
N LEU A 415 -4.46 3.77 -19.89
CA LEU A 415 -4.04 4.59 -18.76
C LEU A 415 -3.37 5.89 -19.22
N VAL A 416 -3.67 7.01 -18.56
CA VAL A 416 -3.08 8.31 -18.93
C VAL A 416 -1.85 8.64 -18.10
N GLN A 417 -1.98 8.61 -16.77
CA GLN A 417 -0.96 9.15 -15.86
C GLN A 417 -1.02 8.60 -14.44
N ARG A 418 -0.04 8.99 -13.61
CA ARG A 418 0.01 8.74 -12.16
C ARG A 418 0.17 7.27 -11.76
N MET A 419 1.20 6.60 -12.24
CA MET A 419 1.50 5.19 -11.94
C MET A 419 2.86 4.97 -11.23
N PRO A 420 3.15 5.60 -10.07
CA PRO A 420 2.31 6.52 -9.28
C PRO A 420 2.60 8.02 -9.55
N ARG A 421 1.78 8.91 -8.99
CA ARG A 421 2.16 10.32 -8.72
C ARG A 421 2.39 10.53 -7.24
N VAL A 422 3.59 10.95 -6.84
CA VAL A 422 4.03 11.00 -5.43
C VAL A 422 4.31 12.43 -4.96
N ARG A 423 4.02 12.72 -3.70
CA ARG A 423 4.41 13.95 -3.01
C ARG A 423 5.06 13.65 -1.67
N LEU A 424 6.16 14.35 -1.36
CA LEU A 424 6.89 14.35 -0.08
C LEU A 424 7.47 13.01 0.37
N GLY A 425 6.68 11.94 0.39
CA GLY A 425 7.04 10.61 0.88
C GLY A 425 7.90 9.80 -0.09
N TYR A 426 7.88 8.48 0.13
CA TYR A 426 8.72 7.52 -0.55
C TYR A 426 7.90 6.45 -1.28
N ALA A 427 8.25 6.18 -2.54
CA ALA A 427 7.72 5.06 -3.32
C ALA A 427 8.84 4.16 -3.85
N HIS A 428 8.75 2.86 -3.56
CA HIS A 428 9.52 1.83 -4.26
C HIS A 428 8.62 1.21 -5.33
N VAL A 429 8.94 1.46 -6.59
CA VAL A 429 8.23 0.99 -7.77
C VAL A 429 9.07 -0.13 -8.39
N ALA A 430 8.69 -1.38 -8.15
CA ALA A 430 9.51 -2.55 -8.49
C ALA A 430 8.80 -3.58 -9.38
N ASN A 431 9.45 -4.09 -10.41
CA ASN A 431 8.92 -5.18 -11.25
C ASN A 431 7.45 -5.01 -11.71
N ASN A 432 7.04 -3.80 -12.07
CA ASN A 432 5.73 -3.54 -12.67
C ASN A 432 5.84 -3.46 -14.21
N LYS A 433 4.78 -3.89 -14.89
CA LYS A 433 4.62 -3.78 -16.35
C LYS A 433 3.80 -2.55 -16.69
N TYR A 434 4.27 -1.76 -17.66
CA TYR A 434 3.61 -0.54 -18.12
C TYR A 434 3.39 -0.59 -19.64
N ASP A 435 2.12 -0.48 -20.03
CA ASP A 435 1.70 -0.52 -21.42
C ASP A 435 1.18 0.87 -21.83
N GLU A 436 1.92 1.53 -22.74
CA GLU A 436 1.44 2.63 -23.56
C GLU A 436 0.71 3.77 -22.81
N TRP A 437 1.36 4.34 -21.80
CA TRP A 437 0.80 5.49 -21.08
C TRP A 437 0.56 6.69 -22.01
N LYS A 438 -0.51 7.45 -21.77
CA LYS A 438 -0.90 8.57 -22.65
C LYS A 438 -0.30 9.92 -22.28
N MET A 439 0.32 10.07 -21.10
CA MET A 439 0.99 11.30 -20.69
C MET A 439 2.34 11.04 -20.02
N TYR A 440 2.35 10.34 -18.88
CA TYR A 440 3.57 9.90 -18.20
C TYR A 440 3.25 8.67 -17.34
N ALA A 441 4.25 7.86 -17.00
CA ALA A 441 4.05 6.74 -16.08
C ALA A 441 4.26 7.18 -14.62
N VAL A 442 5.48 7.59 -14.27
CA VAL A 442 5.88 7.89 -12.89
C VAL A 442 6.04 9.40 -12.71
N GLY A 443 5.44 10.00 -11.69
CA GLY A 443 5.53 11.45 -11.51
C GLY A 443 5.44 11.92 -10.07
N GLY A 444 5.50 13.24 -9.88
CA GLY A 444 5.43 13.81 -8.54
C GLY A 444 5.73 15.30 -8.44
N SER A 445 5.38 15.87 -7.30
CA SER A 445 5.67 17.24 -6.85
C SER A 445 6.16 17.24 -5.41
N ALA A 446 6.73 18.36 -4.94
CA ALA A 446 7.17 18.53 -3.55
C ALA A 446 8.19 17.48 -3.06
N ASN A 447 9.25 17.25 -3.85
CA ASN A 447 10.44 16.48 -3.45
C ASN A 447 10.16 15.06 -2.89
N PRO A 448 9.41 14.20 -3.60
CA PRO A 448 9.27 12.81 -3.20
C PRO A 448 10.56 12.05 -3.51
N THR A 449 10.79 10.95 -2.81
CA THR A 449 11.81 9.96 -3.20
C THR A 449 11.15 8.82 -3.96
N ILE A 450 11.65 8.53 -5.16
CA ILE A 450 11.13 7.46 -6.02
C ILE A 450 12.28 6.56 -6.45
N LEU A 451 12.19 5.28 -6.08
CA LEU A 451 13.07 4.24 -6.60
C LEU A 451 12.29 3.38 -7.60
N SER A 452 12.61 3.52 -8.88
CA SER A 452 12.18 2.62 -9.96
C SER A 452 13.21 1.50 -10.08
N GLU A 453 12.80 0.25 -9.90
CA GLU A 453 13.71 -0.89 -9.92
C GLU A 453 13.14 -2.11 -10.67
N GLY A 454 13.78 -2.51 -11.77
CA GLY A 454 13.43 -3.74 -12.48
C GLY A 454 12.06 -3.70 -13.15
N ASN A 455 11.52 -2.54 -13.52
CA ASN A 455 10.24 -2.41 -14.22
C ASN A 455 10.39 -2.63 -15.74
N TYR A 456 9.26 -2.80 -16.41
CA TYR A 456 9.20 -2.99 -17.86
C TYR A 456 8.28 -1.93 -18.47
N TYR A 457 8.88 -0.94 -19.13
CA TYR A 457 8.19 0.21 -19.69
C TYR A 457 8.11 0.11 -21.22
N MET A 458 6.89 0.00 -21.74
CA MET A 458 6.61 0.07 -23.17
C MET A 458 5.89 1.40 -23.46
N ALA A 459 6.61 2.35 -24.06
CA ALA A 459 6.03 3.66 -24.37
C ALA A 459 5.03 3.56 -25.52
N ALA A 460 3.98 4.40 -25.48
CA ALA A 460 3.06 4.51 -26.61
C ALA A 460 3.81 5.02 -27.86
N LYS A 461 3.27 4.77 -29.06
CA LYS A 461 3.90 5.17 -30.33
C LYS A 461 4.16 6.68 -30.45
N SER A 462 3.36 7.51 -29.78
CA SER A 462 3.52 8.98 -29.79
C SER A 462 4.92 9.42 -29.32
N ALA A 463 5.50 10.39 -30.03
CA ALA A 463 6.80 10.97 -29.67
C ALA A 463 6.76 11.77 -28.35
N THR A 464 5.58 12.25 -27.93
CA THR A 464 5.42 13.06 -26.71
C THR A 464 5.29 12.25 -25.42
N THR A 465 5.19 10.91 -25.53
CA THR A 465 4.94 10.01 -24.40
C THR A 465 6.10 9.04 -24.16
N LYS A 466 7.33 9.44 -24.52
CA LYS A 466 8.54 8.62 -24.36
C LYS A 466 9.15 8.73 -22.97
N GLU A 467 9.09 9.91 -22.36
CA GLU A 467 9.58 10.07 -21.00
C GLU A 467 8.63 9.36 -20.02
N VAL A 468 9.17 8.39 -19.28
CA VAL A 468 8.49 7.69 -18.18
C VAL A 468 8.14 8.67 -17.07
N THR A 469 9.03 9.63 -16.82
CA THR A 469 8.99 10.54 -15.67
C THR A 469 8.27 11.86 -15.96
N LYS A 470 7.54 12.40 -14.96
CA LYS A 470 7.02 13.78 -15.00
C LYS A 470 7.20 14.48 -13.66
N ARG A 471 8.01 15.54 -13.65
CA ARG A 471 8.11 16.46 -12.51
C ARG A 471 7.04 17.53 -12.66
N GLU A 472 6.19 17.65 -11.66
CA GLU A 472 5.15 18.67 -11.58
C GLU A 472 5.73 19.97 -10.99
N VAL A 473 6.87 20.41 -11.54
CA VAL A 473 7.55 21.66 -11.20
C VAL A 473 8.56 22.05 -12.30
N ASN A 474 8.76 23.34 -12.51
CA ASN A 474 9.67 23.84 -13.56
C ASN A 474 11.15 23.90 -13.13
N LYS A 475 11.44 24.08 -11.83
CA LYS A 475 12.81 24.26 -11.29
C LYS A 475 12.97 23.56 -9.94
N GLY A 476 14.21 23.37 -9.49
CA GLY A 476 14.51 22.85 -8.14
C GLY A 476 14.37 21.33 -7.96
N TRP A 477 13.95 20.58 -8.99
CA TRP A 477 13.78 19.13 -8.89
C TRP A 477 15.06 18.31 -9.03
N LYS A 478 16.18 18.92 -9.47
CA LYS A 478 17.45 18.21 -9.70
C LYS A 478 18.00 17.50 -8.45
N ASN A 479 17.65 17.99 -7.26
CA ASN A 479 18.02 17.38 -5.98
C ASN A 479 17.04 16.31 -5.49
N TRP A 480 15.89 16.14 -6.16
CA TRP A 480 14.90 15.12 -5.82
C TRP A 480 15.43 13.75 -6.19
N LYS A 481 15.30 12.81 -5.26
CA LYS A 481 15.87 11.47 -5.38
C LYS A 481 15.01 10.54 -6.22
N TRP A 482 15.19 10.59 -7.53
CA TRP A 482 14.47 9.76 -8.50
C TRP A 482 15.47 8.89 -9.23
N ARG A 483 15.46 7.59 -8.94
CA ARG A 483 16.46 6.65 -9.48
C ARG A 483 15.76 5.54 -10.26
N SER A 484 16.42 5.10 -11.31
CA SER A 484 16.08 3.93 -12.10
C SER A 484 17.23 2.94 -12.03
N SER A 485 16.92 1.64 -11.90
CA SER A 485 17.91 0.57 -11.86
C SER A 485 17.29 -0.71 -12.43
N ARG A 486 17.99 -1.39 -13.36
CA ARG A 486 17.54 -2.65 -13.98
C ARG A 486 16.18 -2.59 -14.71
N ASP A 487 15.65 -1.39 -14.92
CA ASP A 487 14.46 -1.17 -15.71
C ASP A 487 14.74 -1.49 -17.19
N VAL A 488 13.73 -1.99 -17.88
CA VAL A 488 13.73 -2.22 -19.33
C VAL A 488 12.85 -1.17 -19.98
N PHE A 489 13.37 -0.54 -21.02
CA PHE A 489 12.70 0.51 -21.76
C PHE A 489 12.55 0.10 -23.23
N LEU A 490 11.31 0.12 -23.72
CA LEU A 490 10.96 -0.24 -25.08
C LEU A 490 10.26 0.91 -25.80
N ASP A 491 10.27 0.85 -27.12
CA ASP A 491 9.61 1.82 -28.00
C ASP A 491 10.02 3.28 -27.73
N GLY A 492 11.30 3.46 -27.40
CA GLY A 492 11.89 4.76 -27.11
C GLY A 492 11.57 5.29 -25.70
N ALA A 493 10.99 4.48 -24.82
CA ALA A 493 10.84 4.85 -23.42
C ALA A 493 12.19 5.24 -22.80
N TYR A 494 12.19 6.20 -21.88
CA TYR A 494 13.36 6.51 -21.08
C TYR A 494 12.99 7.14 -19.74
N PHE A 495 13.87 7.02 -18.76
CA PHE A 495 13.73 7.59 -17.43
C PHE A 495 14.82 8.65 -17.23
N ILE A 496 14.45 9.87 -16.84
CA ILE A 496 15.44 10.88 -16.44
C ILE A 496 15.66 10.74 -14.93
N PRO A 497 16.85 10.34 -14.44
CA PRO A 497 17.14 10.28 -13.00
C PRO A 497 17.52 11.65 -12.42
N SER A 498 17.45 11.78 -11.10
CA SER A 498 17.88 12.96 -10.36
C SER A 498 18.24 12.64 -8.91
N GLY A 499 18.92 13.58 -8.25
CA GLY A 499 19.34 13.46 -6.86
C GLY A 499 20.52 12.51 -6.64
N TRP A 500 21.34 12.85 -5.64
CA TRP A 500 22.49 12.07 -5.20
C TRP A 500 22.20 11.36 -3.87
N GLY A 501 23.04 10.38 -3.55
CA GLY A 501 22.95 9.59 -2.32
C GLY A 501 21.97 8.41 -2.41
N SER A 502 21.82 7.71 -1.28
CA SER A 502 21.01 6.50 -1.22
C SER A 502 19.53 6.79 -1.44
N CYS A 503 18.92 5.95 -2.29
CA CYS A 503 17.48 5.83 -2.51
C CYS A 503 16.97 4.46 -2.07
N SER A 504 17.78 3.71 -1.31
CA SER A 504 17.40 2.41 -0.77
C SER A 504 16.10 2.52 0.02
N PRO A 505 15.19 1.55 -0.10
CA PRO A 505 13.92 1.58 0.61
C PRO A 505 14.09 1.51 2.13
N GLY A 506 15.26 1.09 2.64
CA GLY A 506 15.47 0.89 4.06
C GLY A 506 14.55 -0.19 4.63
N TYR A 507 14.24 -1.20 3.83
CA TYR A 507 13.42 -2.34 4.25
C TYR A 507 14.07 -3.07 5.42
N THR A 508 13.25 -3.50 6.38
CA THR A 508 13.67 -4.53 7.32
C THR A 508 13.87 -5.86 6.59
N ARG A 509 14.56 -6.83 7.21
CA ARG A 509 14.74 -8.17 6.63
C ARG A 509 13.42 -8.83 6.23
N ALA A 510 12.35 -8.60 7.00
CA ALA A 510 11.02 -9.17 6.72
C ALA A 510 10.30 -8.46 5.56
N GLN A 511 10.61 -7.18 5.30
CA GLN A 511 10.05 -6.40 4.20
C GLN A 511 10.80 -6.62 2.89
N ALA A 512 12.10 -6.92 2.97
CA ALA A 512 12.97 -7.08 1.82
C ALA A 512 12.54 -8.26 0.93
N PHE A 513 12.72 -8.08 -0.37
CA PHE A 513 12.44 -9.09 -1.39
C PHE A 513 13.41 -8.93 -2.55
N PRO A 514 13.73 -10.00 -3.29
CA PRO A 514 14.53 -9.88 -4.50
C PRO A 514 13.72 -9.17 -5.58
N VAL A 515 14.26 -8.06 -6.08
CA VAL A 515 13.74 -7.41 -7.29
C VAL A 515 14.41 -8.07 -8.49
N ALA A 516 13.63 -8.57 -9.44
CA ALA A 516 14.11 -9.21 -10.66
C ALA A 516 14.60 -8.18 -11.69
N ASN A 517 15.30 -8.61 -12.73
CA ASN A 517 15.55 -7.77 -13.90
C ASN A 517 14.23 -7.49 -14.66
N GLY A 518 14.07 -6.29 -15.23
CA GLY A 518 12.88 -5.89 -15.98
C GLY A 518 12.46 -6.85 -17.08
N TYR A 519 13.38 -7.60 -17.72
CA TYR A 519 13.03 -8.56 -18.77
C TYR A 519 12.12 -9.71 -18.31
N LEU A 520 12.11 -10.04 -17.01
CA LEU A 520 11.26 -11.10 -16.47
C LEU A 520 9.85 -10.61 -16.11
N VAL A 521 9.63 -9.30 -16.06
CA VAL A 521 8.39 -8.68 -15.59
C VAL A 521 7.16 -9.13 -16.39
N PRO A 522 7.18 -9.25 -17.73
CA PRO A 522 6.03 -9.77 -18.47
C PRO A 522 5.55 -11.13 -17.95
N SER A 523 6.47 -12.03 -17.58
CA SER A 523 6.13 -13.33 -16.98
C SER A 523 5.68 -13.20 -15.52
N LEU A 524 6.36 -12.34 -14.73
CA LEU A 524 6.06 -12.15 -13.30
C LEU A 524 4.71 -11.46 -13.04
N THR A 525 4.18 -10.75 -14.04
CA THR A 525 2.91 -10.00 -13.97
C THR A 525 1.83 -10.59 -14.87
N ALA A 526 2.06 -11.77 -15.49
CA ALA A 526 1.12 -12.41 -16.41
C ALA A 526 -0.25 -12.73 -15.79
N ASP A 527 -0.31 -12.82 -14.46
CA ASP A 527 -1.52 -13.11 -13.67
C ASP A 527 -2.04 -11.91 -12.87
N ALA A 528 -1.61 -10.69 -13.20
CA ALA A 528 -2.11 -9.49 -12.54
C ALA A 528 -3.64 -9.37 -12.66
N GLY A 529 -4.29 -8.94 -11.58
CA GLY A 529 -5.74 -8.86 -11.44
C GLY A 529 -6.37 -10.08 -10.75
N PRO A 530 -7.71 -10.16 -10.69
CA PRO A 530 -8.41 -11.21 -9.95
C PRO A 530 -8.18 -12.60 -10.53
N LEU A 531 -7.83 -13.56 -9.67
CA LEU A 531 -7.57 -14.94 -10.05
C LEU A 531 -8.84 -15.80 -10.03
N ARG A 532 -8.94 -16.74 -10.97
CA ARG A 532 -9.98 -17.78 -10.98
C ARG A 532 -9.54 -19.01 -10.17
N CYS A 533 -9.60 -18.91 -8.84
CA CYS A 533 -9.24 -20.02 -7.97
C CYS A 533 -10.38 -21.06 -7.84
N THR A 534 -10.08 -22.35 -8.04
CA THR A 534 -11.01 -23.46 -7.78
C THR A 534 -10.61 -24.22 -6.51
N LYS A 535 -11.59 -24.60 -5.69
CA LYS A 535 -11.32 -25.39 -4.46
C LYS A 535 -10.57 -26.69 -4.82
N TYR A 536 -9.65 -27.09 -3.94
CA TYR A 536 -8.83 -28.30 -4.08
C TYR A 536 -7.85 -28.32 -5.26
N ARG A 537 -7.69 -27.19 -5.95
CA ARG A 537 -6.67 -26.99 -6.99
C ARG A 537 -5.76 -25.83 -6.58
N PRO A 538 -4.46 -25.85 -6.95
CA PRO A 538 -3.65 -24.66 -6.90
C PRO A 538 -4.38 -23.50 -7.57
N CYS A 539 -4.32 -22.34 -6.95
CA CYS A 539 -4.64 -21.11 -7.66
C CYS A 539 -3.36 -20.64 -8.40
#